data_AF-A0A8J2N7C0-F1
#
_entry.id   AF-A0A8J2N7C0-F1
#
_cell.length_a   1.000
_cell.length_b   1.000
_cell.length_c   1.000
_cell.angle_alpha   90.00
_cell.angle_beta   90.00
_cell.angle_gamma   90.00
#
_symmetry.space_group_name_H-M   'P 1'
#
loop_
_entity.id
_entity.type
_entity.pdbx_description
1 polymer ?
#
loop_
_entity_poly.entity_id
_entity_poly.type
_entity_poly.pdbx_seq_one_letter_code
_entity_poly.pdbx_strand_id
1 'polypeptide(L)'
;MESETASVHWEWPEYDGNMDIDKPEPELFVPEEEPPVPDVPFPINVSDSSLREELQELQIVKEKRLCELSREARQSNYYTSLPNSEVDWSLEGRIVCRVVRCPFYGHEFQLTNFRKHLRSTMHRRLDEWYESEVAVFPPKPGPKSPTPERRGAGVLPPPTSPVFA
;
A
#
# COMPACT_ATOMS: atom_id res chain seq x y z
N MET A 1 -26.23 3.73 -24.82
CA MET A 1 -25.48 5.00 -24.87
C MET A 1 -26.57 6.04 -24.73
N GLU A 2 -26.75 6.71 -23.61
CA GLU A 2 -25.78 7.55 -22.89
C GLU A 2 -26.01 7.43 -21.36
N SER A 3 -24.92 7.50 -20.59
CA SER A 3 -24.96 7.48 -19.13
C SER A 3 -24.95 8.92 -18.64
N GLU A 4 -26.10 9.40 -18.14
CA GLU A 4 -26.19 10.71 -17.49
C GLU A 4 -25.48 10.65 -16.14
N THR A 5 -24.24 11.15 -16.09
CA THR A 5 -23.55 11.41 -14.82
C THR A 5 -24.12 12.68 -14.23
N ALA A 6 -25.01 12.55 -13.24
CA ALA A 6 -25.45 13.67 -12.41
C ALA A 6 -24.24 14.17 -11.60
N SER A 7 -23.54 15.15 -12.18
CA SER A 7 -22.47 15.88 -11.52
C SER A 7 -23.13 16.78 -10.47
N VAL A 8 -23.06 16.37 -9.20
CA VAL A 8 -23.52 17.19 -8.09
C VAL A 8 -22.57 18.39 -7.98
N HIS A 9 -23.01 19.52 -8.51
CA HIS A 9 -22.34 20.79 -8.42
C HIS A 9 -22.56 21.34 -7.01
N TRP A 10 -21.54 21.27 -6.18
CA TRP A 10 -21.53 21.97 -4.89
C TRP A 10 -20.90 23.34 -5.10
N GLU A 11 -21.74 24.37 -5.07
CA GLU A 11 -21.31 25.76 -5.04
C GLU A 11 -21.19 26.17 -3.56
N TRP A 12 -20.00 26.61 -3.15
CA TRP A 12 -19.83 27.14 -1.81
C TRP A 12 -20.58 28.47 -1.70
N PRO A 13 -21.35 28.72 -0.62
CA PRO A 13 -21.97 30.02 -0.42
C PRO A 13 -20.91 31.13 -0.45
N GLU A 14 -21.12 32.15 -1.28
CA GLU A 14 -20.24 33.30 -1.35
C GLU A 14 -20.23 34.00 0.02
N TYR A 15 -19.04 34.18 0.58
CA TYR A 15 -18.83 34.80 1.87
C TYR A 15 -19.01 36.31 1.74
N ASP A 16 -20.19 36.83 2.12
CA ASP A 16 -20.54 38.25 2.03
C ASP A 16 -20.26 39.03 3.32
N GLY A 17 -19.30 38.59 4.15
CA GLY A 17 -18.70 39.42 5.21
C GLY A 17 -19.64 40.02 6.27
N ASN A 18 -20.92 39.64 6.30
CA ASN A 18 -21.93 40.20 7.18
C ASN A 18 -22.52 39.08 8.06
N MET A 19 -21.76 38.62 9.06
CA MET A 19 -22.30 37.72 10.08
C MET A 19 -23.04 38.54 11.14
N ASP A 20 -24.33 38.76 10.92
CA ASP A 20 -25.27 39.13 11.99
C ASP A 20 -25.37 37.94 12.95
N ILE A 21 -24.68 38.04 14.09
CA ILE A 21 -24.54 37.03 15.14
C ILE A 21 -25.77 36.93 16.06
N ASP A 22 -26.92 37.47 15.66
CA ASP A 22 -28.16 37.35 16.45
C ASP A 22 -29.06 36.21 15.94
N LYS A 23 -28.49 34.99 15.88
CA LYS A 23 -29.29 33.77 15.74
C LYS A 23 -29.38 33.11 17.12
N PRO A 24 -30.59 32.93 17.71
CA PRO A 24 -30.70 32.29 19.01
C PRO A 24 -30.16 30.85 18.92
N GLU A 25 -29.30 30.52 19.87
CA GLU A 25 -28.67 29.23 20.05
C GLU A 25 -29.74 28.12 20.05
N PRO A 26 -29.63 27.08 19.19
CA PRO A 26 -30.59 25.99 19.22
C PRO A 26 -30.43 25.25 20.55
N GLU A 27 -31.49 25.24 21.36
CA GLU A 27 -31.54 24.52 22.64
C GLU A 27 -31.19 23.04 22.40
N LEU A 28 -30.00 22.63 22.83
CA LEU A 28 -29.60 21.24 22.87
C LEU A 28 -30.43 20.56 23.96
N PHE A 29 -31.34 19.68 23.56
CA PHE A 29 -31.99 18.74 24.48
C PHE A 29 -30.91 17.96 25.23
N VAL A 30 -30.75 18.24 26.52
CA VAL A 30 -29.97 17.42 27.46
C VAL A 30 -30.85 16.21 27.78
N PRO A 31 -30.48 14.97 27.39
CA PRO A 31 -31.19 13.78 27.83
C PRO A 31 -31.10 13.69 29.37
N GLU A 32 -32.24 13.39 29.98
CA GLU A 32 -32.43 13.27 31.43
C GLU A 32 -31.42 12.27 32.05
N GLU A 33 -30.95 12.62 33.24
CA GLU A 33 -29.86 12.01 34.02
C GLU A 33 -29.90 10.45 34.02
N GLU A 34 -28.86 9.82 33.47
CA GLU A 34 -28.70 8.35 33.47
C GLU A 34 -28.39 7.85 34.89
N PRO A 35 -29.01 6.74 35.37
CA PRO A 35 -28.81 6.26 36.75
C PRO A 35 -27.34 5.90 37.03
N PRO A 36 -26.89 5.99 38.30
CA PRO A 36 -25.49 5.75 38.67
C PRO A 36 -25.07 4.34 38.26
N VAL A 37 -24.12 4.27 37.33
CA VAL A 37 -23.50 3.02 36.88
C VAL A 37 -22.90 2.34 38.11
N PRO A 38 -23.25 1.08 38.43
CA PRO A 38 -22.58 0.37 39.50
C PRO A 38 -21.08 0.27 39.18
N ASP A 39 -20.23 0.68 40.12
CA ASP A 39 -18.77 0.54 40.05
C ASP A 39 -18.42 -0.94 39.85
N VAL A 40 -18.29 -1.35 38.61
CA VAL A 40 -17.72 -2.64 38.26
C VAL A 40 -16.21 -2.46 38.44
N PRO A 41 -15.55 -3.16 39.39
CA PRO A 41 -14.10 -3.13 39.47
C PRO A 41 -13.59 -3.87 38.24
N PHE A 42 -13.28 -3.15 37.17
CA PHE A 42 -12.57 -3.73 36.04
C PHE A 42 -11.24 -4.29 36.59
N PRO A 43 -10.97 -5.60 36.47
CA PRO A 43 -9.68 -6.14 36.83
C PRO A 43 -8.70 -5.82 35.71
N ILE A 44 -8.31 -4.55 35.56
CA ILE A 44 -7.23 -4.14 34.64
C ILE A 44 -5.92 -4.29 35.41
N ASN A 45 -5.55 -5.52 35.72
CA ASN A 45 -4.33 -5.81 36.49
C ASN A 45 -3.45 -6.83 35.78
N VAL A 46 -3.83 -7.29 34.59
CA VAL A 46 -2.94 -7.99 33.67
C VAL A 46 -2.19 -6.92 32.87
N SER A 47 -1.20 -6.34 33.55
CA SER A 47 -0.04 -5.62 33.01
C SER A 47 -0.29 -4.66 31.84
N ASP A 48 -0.90 -3.50 32.11
CA ASP A 48 -0.92 -2.31 31.21
C ASP A 48 0.48 -1.99 30.66
N SER A 49 1.55 -2.30 31.42
CA SER A 49 2.94 -2.20 30.97
C SER A 49 3.28 -3.10 29.78
N SER A 50 2.83 -4.36 29.78
CA SER A 50 3.14 -5.34 28.72
C SER A 50 2.42 -4.95 27.43
N LEU A 51 1.17 -4.50 27.54
CA LEU A 51 0.39 -4.04 26.39
C LEU A 51 0.94 -2.74 25.80
N ARG A 52 1.45 -1.82 26.63
CA ARG A 52 2.15 -0.61 26.15
C ARG A 52 3.45 -0.93 25.43
N GLU A 53 4.23 -1.88 25.93
CA GLU A 53 5.48 -2.31 25.30
C GLU A 53 5.20 -2.91 23.91
N GLU A 54 4.23 -3.82 23.79
CA GLU A 54 3.80 -4.38 22.50
C GLU A 54 3.33 -3.28 21.52
N LEU A 55 2.54 -2.31 21.98
CA LEU A 55 2.09 -1.19 21.14
C LEU A 55 3.26 -0.31 20.68
N GLN A 56 4.25 -0.09 21.54
CA GLN A 56 5.44 0.69 21.22
C GLN A 56 6.31 -0.04 20.17
N GLU A 57 6.51 -1.33 20.32
CA GLU A 57 7.22 -2.15 19.33
C GLU A 57 6.52 -2.10 17.96
N LEU A 58 5.20 -2.23 17.94
CA LEU A 58 4.40 -2.11 16.71
C LEU A 58 4.54 -0.72 16.06
N GLN A 59 4.60 0.35 16.86
CA GLN A 59 4.82 1.70 16.35
C GLN A 59 6.21 1.83 15.73
N ILE A 60 7.26 1.32 16.38
CA ILE A 60 8.63 1.34 15.85
C ILE A 60 8.73 0.60 14.52
N VAL A 61 8.10 -0.58 14.41
CA VAL A 61 8.08 -1.36 13.15
C VAL A 61 7.36 -0.59 12.04
N LYS A 62 6.21 0.03 12.36
CA LYS A 62 5.46 0.87 11.40
C LYS A 62 6.28 2.07 10.94
N GLU A 63 6.92 2.78 11.87
CA GLU A 63 7.75 3.94 11.56
C GLU A 63 8.93 3.55 10.67
N LYS A 64 9.64 2.47 11.01
CA LYS A 64 10.73 1.95 10.19
C LYS A 64 10.26 1.65 8.77
N ARG A 65 9.10 0.99 8.62
CA ARG A 65 8.55 0.67 7.30
C ARG A 65 8.17 1.92 6.51
N LEU A 66 7.62 2.94 7.16
CA LEU A 66 7.32 4.23 6.53
C LEU A 66 8.61 4.93 6.05
N CYS A 67 9.68 4.86 6.84
CA CYS A 67 10.98 5.39 6.43
C CYS A 67 11.53 4.67 5.19
N GLU A 68 11.45 3.35 5.13
CA GLU A 68 11.84 2.54 3.96
C GLU A 68 11.07 2.96 2.71
N LEU A 69 9.73 2.99 2.79
CA LEU A 69 8.86 3.38 1.67
C LEU A 69 9.12 4.83 1.21
N SER A 70 9.38 5.74 2.15
CA SER A 70 9.71 7.13 1.82
C SER A 70 11.03 7.23 1.05
N ARG A 71 12.04 6.43 1.43
CA ARG A 71 13.32 6.37 0.72
C ARG A 71 13.15 5.77 -0.66
N GLU A 72 12.44 4.66 -0.77
CA GLU A 72 12.12 4.02 -2.04
C GLU A 72 11.44 5.00 -2.99
N ALA A 73 10.35 5.64 -2.56
CA ALA A 73 9.60 6.59 -3.39
C ALA A 73 10.47 7.77 -3.88
N ARG A 74 11.43 8.23 -3.08
CA ARG A 74 12.30 9.36 -3.42
C ARG A 74 13.50 8.97 -4.27
N GLN A 75 14.02 7.75 -4.12
CA GLN A 75 15.33 7.36 -4.65
C GLN A 75 15.26 6.24 -5.69
N SER A 76 14.12 5.56 -5.86
CA SER A 76 13.93 4.47 -6.83
C SER A 76 14.39 4.83 -8.25
N ASN A 77 14.16 6.08 -8.66
CA ASN A 77 14.58 6.60 -9.96
C ASN A 77 16.08 6.43 -10.24
N TYR A 78 16.94 6.46 -9.21
CA TYR A 78 18.38 6.22 -9.39
C TYR A 78 18.73 4.79 -9.76
N TYR A 79 17.88 3.83 -9.35
CA TYR A 79 18.09 2.39 -9.53
C TYR A 79 17.34 1.82 -10.75
N THR A 80 16.64 2.66 -11.51
CA THR A 80 15.87 2.25 -12.71
C THR A 80 16.70 1.52 -13.78
N SER A 81 18.01 1.73 -13.83
CA SER A 81 18.91 1.02 -14.74
C SER A 81 19.35 -0.36 -14.24
N LEU A 82 18.90 -0.77 -13.05
CA LEU A 82 19.28 -2.01 -12.37
C LEU A 82 18.01 -2.78 -11.95
N PRO A 83 17.21 -3.27 -12.92
CA PRO A 83 15.87 -3.81 -12.66
C PRO A 83 15.87 -5.15 -11.92
N ASN A 84 16.95 -5.93 -12.00
CA ASN A 84 17.05 -7.26 -11.39
C ASN A 84 17.79 -7.21 -10.05
N SER A 85 18.49 -6.11 -9.77
CA SER A 85 19.29 -5.93 -8.58
C SER A 85 18.43 -5.81 -7.33
N GLU A 86 18.80 -6.56 -6.29
CA GLU A 86 18.18 -6.41 -4.97
C GLU A 86 18.63 -5.10 -4.32
N VAL A 87 17.68 -4.25 -3.93
CA VAL A 87 17.91 -2.92 -3.34
C VAL A 87 17.37 -2.87 -1.92
N ASP A 88 18.24 -2.56 -0.96
CA ASP A 88 17.88 -2.44 0.46
C ASP A 88 17.51 -1.00 0.86
N TRP A 89 16.21 -0.78 1.07
CA TRP A 89 15.66 0.51 1.52
C TRP A 89 15.77 0.75 3.03
N SER A 90 16.15 -0.27 3.81
CA SER A 90 16.30 -0.17 5.26
C SER A 90 17.52 0.66 5.66
N LEU A 91 18.57 0.68 4.83
CA LEU A 91 19.76 1.49 5.07
C LEU A 91 19.41 2.97 5.27
N GLU A 92 20.07 3.61 6.24
CA GLU A 92 19.96 5.04 6.45
C GLU A 92 20.83 5.83 5.46
N GLY A 93 20.61 7.13 5.37
CA GLY A 93 21.36 8.01 4.47
C GLY A 93 20.67 8.31 3.13
N ARG A 94 21.04 9.45 2.54
CA ARG A 94 20.41 9.96 1.32
C ARG A 94 21.06 9.41 0.05
N ILE A 95 22.39 9.33 0.01
CA ILE A 95 23.16 8.99 -1.18
C ILE A 95 24.09 7.83 -0.83
N VAL A 96 23.49 6.67 -0.61
CA VAL A 96 24.18 5.44 -0.22
C VAL A 96 23.95 4.35 -1.27
N CYS A 97 24.94 3.50 -1.52
CA CYS A 97 24.75 2.34 -2.38
C CYS A 97 23.91 1.29 -1.64
N ARG A 98 22.70 1.04 -2.15
CA ARG A 98 21.73 0.11 -1.56
C ARG A 98 21.68 -1.27 -2.23
N VAL A 99 22.46 -1.47 -3.30
CA VAL A 99 22.47 -2.75 -4.01
C VAL A 99 23.16 -3.82 -3.17
N VAL A 100 22.42 -4.87 -2.83
CA VAL A 100 22.91 -5.99 -2.04
C VAL A 100 23.98 -6.75 -2.86
N ARG A 101 24.98 -7.31 -2.17
CA ARG A 101 26.17 -7.97 -2.76
C ARG A 101 27.13 -7.06 -3.52
N CYS A 102 26.87 -5.74 -3.59
CA CYS A 102 27.87 -4.78 -4.08
C CYS A 102 28.99 -4.58 -3.03
N PRO A 103 30.28 -4.53 -3.44
CA PRO A 103 31.39 -4.24 -2.53
C PRO A 103 31.29 -2.89 -1.81
N PHE A 104 30.51 -1.94 -2.37
CA PHE A 104 30.29 -0.62 -1.81
C PHE A 104 28.92 -0.50 -1.13
N TYR A 105 28.24 -1.60 -0.87
CA TYR A 105 26.97 -1.60 -0.14
C TYR A 105 27.09 -0.85 1.19
N GLY A 106 26.16 0.06 1.47
CA GLY A 106 26.18 0.95 2.64
C GLY A 106 27.14 2.14 2.54
N HIS A 107 27.99 2.21 1.52
CA HIS A 107 28.93 3.33 1.36
C HIS A 107 28.20 4.61 0.93
N GLU A 108 28.56 5.74 1.55
CA GLU A 108 28.01 7.06 1.23
C GLU A 108 28.80 7.75 0.11
N PHE A 109 28.10 8.45 -0.77
CA PHE A 109 28.68 9.11 -1.94
C PHE A 109 28.23 10.56 -2.04
N GLN A 110 29.05 11.37 -2.70
CA GLN A 110 28.57 12.63 -3.28
C GLN A 110 27.64 12.32 -4.46
N LEU A 111 26.59 13.13 -4.66
CA LEU A 111 25.55 12.88 -5.66
C LEU A 111 26.08 12.63 -7.09
N THR A 112 27.10 13.39 -7.51
CA THR A 112 27.72 13.25 -8.83
C THR A 112 28.44 11.91 -8.99
N ASN A 113 29.17 11.48 -7.95
CA ASN A 113 29.86 10.20 -7.92
C ASN A 113 28.90 9.03 -7.76
N PHE A 114 27.80 9.21 -7.04
CA PHE A 114 26.76 8.20 -6.87
C PHE A 114 26.11 7.78 -8.19
N ARG A 115 25.71 8.76 -9.02
CA ARG A 115 25.13 8.47 -10.34
C ARG A 115 26.11 7.73 -11.25
N LYS A 116 27.39 8.11 -11.21
CA LYS A 116 28.45 7.40 -11.95
C LYS A 116 28.68 5.99 -11.40
N HIS A 117 28.67 5.85 -10.07
CA HIS A 117 28.81 4.58 -9.38
C HIS A 117 27.71 3.60 -9.78
N LEU A 118 26.43 3.98 -9.69
CA LEU A 118 25.31 3.12 -10.08
C LEU A 118 25.34 2.69 -11.55
N ARG A 119 25.91 3.51 -12.44
CA ARG A 119 26.10 3.19 -13.86
C ARG A 119 27.39 2.44 -14.16
N SER A 120 28.16 2.06 -13.14
CA SER A 120 29.41 1.33 -13.33
C SER A 120 29.13 -0.08 -13.86
N THR A 121 30.13 -0.64 -14.55
CA THR A 121 30.07 -2.02 -15.07
C THR A 121 29.89 -3.06 -13.99
N MET A 122 30.26 -2.76 -12.75
CA MET A 122 30.09 -3.64 -11.60
C MET A 122 28.61 -3.87 -11.27
N HIS A 123 27.81 -2.81 -11.17
CA HIS A 123 26.37 -2.96 -10.93
C HIS A 123 25.67 -3.65 -12.10
N ARG A 124 26.09 -3.36 -13.34
CA ARG A 124 25.55 -4.05 -14.52
C ARG A 124 25.81 -5.56 -14.47
N ARG A 125 27.03 -5.97 -14.13
CA ARG A 125 27.37 -7.40 -13.98
C ARG A 125 26.62 -8.07 -12.83
N LEU A 126 26.41 -7.37 -11.73
CA LEU A 126 25.59 -7.88 -10.63
C LEU A 126 24.13 -8.06 -11.05
N ASP A 127 23.57 -7.10 -11.78
CA ASP A 127 22.21 -7.17 -12.31
C ASP A 127 22.02 -8.35 -13.28
N GLU A 128 22.95 -8.51 -14.23
CA GLU A 128 23.01 -9.67 -15.15
C GLU A 128 23.12 -11.00 -14.38
N TRP A 129 23.88 -11.01 -13.28
CA TRP A 129 24.02 -12.19 -12.45
C TRP A 129 22.74 -12.52 -11.67
N TYR A 130 22.05 -11.53 -11.11
CA TYR A 130 20.72 -11.74 -10.48
C TYR A 130 19.72 -12.31 -11.48
N GLU A 131 19.70 -11.80 -12.72
CA GLU A 131 18.87 -12.34 -13.79
C GLU A 131 19.17 -13.84 -14.04
N SER A 132 20.44 -14.22 -14.02
CA SER A 132 20.86 -15.61 -14.17
C SER A 132 20.49 -16.50 -12.96
N GLU A 133 20.62 -16.01 -11.72
CA GLU A 133 20.22 -16.76 -10.52
C GLU A 133 18.71 -17.03 -10.53
N VAL A 134 17.90 -16.02 -10.88
CA VAL A 134 16.45 -16.16 -10.96
C VAL A 134 16.04 -17.14 -12.07
N ALA A 135 16.73 -17.10 -13.22
CA ALA A 135 16.45 -18.02 -14.33
C ALA A 135 16.76 -19.51 -14.01
N VAL A 136 17.68 -19.78 -13.07
CA VAL A 136 18.05 -21.15 -12.65
C VAL A 136 16.97 -21.79 -11.77
N PHE A 137 16.11 -21.01 -11.13
CA PHE A 137 14.91 -21.51 -10.45
C PHE A 137 13.71 -21.41 -11.39
N PRO A 138 13.34 -22.47 -12.14
CA PRO A 138 12.10 -22.43 -12.90
C PRO A 138 10.95 -22.13 -11.94
N PRO A 139 9.95 -21.30 -12.33
CA PRO A 139 8.75 -21.14 -11.53
C PRO A 139 8.17 -22.54 -11.34
N LYS A 140 8.18 -23.01 -10.09
CA LYS A 140 7.56 -24.27 -9.70
C LYS A 140 6.13 -24.23 -10.27
N PRO A 141 5.69 -25.20 -11.08
CA PRO A 141 4.36 -25.16 -11.64
C PRO A 141 3.38 -25.09 -10.47
N GLY A 142 2.73 -23.94 -10.32
CA GLY A 142 1.73 -23.74 -9.29
C GLY A 142 0.64 -24.80 -9.40
N PRO A 143 -0.01 -25.18 -8.29
CA PRO A 143 -1.19 -26.03 -8.36
C PRO A 143 -2.19 -25.38 -9.32
N LYS A 144 -2.54 -26.11 -10.38
CA LYS A 144 -3.51 -25.68 -11.39
C LYS A 144 -4.77 -25.24 -10.64
N SER A 145 -5.12 -23.96 -10.71
CA SER A 145 -6.39 -23.46 -10.20
C SER A 145 -7.52 -24.34 -10.75
N PRO A 146 -8.47 -24.81 -9.93
CA PRO A 146 -9.58 -25.58 -10.45
C PRO A 146 -10.39 -24.68 -11.39
N THR A 147 -10.44 -25.07 -12.66
CA THR A 147 -11.33 -24.51 -13.69
C THR A 147 -12.72 -24.34 -13.09
N PRO A 148 -13.38 -23.18 -13.19
CA PRO A 148 -14.75 -23.06 -12.74
C PRO A 148 -15.62 -23.96 -13.61
N GLU A 149 -16.16 -25.02 -13.01
CA GLU A 149 -17.21 -25.84 -13.59
C GLU A 149 -18.39 -24.93 -13.93
N ARG A 150 -18.55 -24.63 -15.22
CA ARG A 150 -19.71 -23.91 -15.73
C ARG A 150 -20.92 -24.84 -15.60
N ARG A 151 -21.66 -24.69 -14.49
CA ARG A 151 -22.97 -25.33 -14.31
C ARG A 151 -23.88 -25.00 -15.50
N GLY A 152 -24.41 -26.03 -16.13
CA GLY A 152 -25.71 -26.04 -16.80
C GLY A 152 -25.86 -25.12 -18.01
N ALA A 153 -25.41 -25.56 -19.18
CA ALA A 153 -26.08 -25.20 -20.42
C ALA A 153 -26.99 -26.38 -20.80
N GLY A 154 -28.29 -26.23 -20.50
CA GLY A 154 -29.32 -27.16 -20.96
C GLY A 154 -29.20 -27.34 -22.47
N VAL A 155 -29.09 -28.60 -22.89
CA VAL A 155 -29.22 -29.02 -24.28
C VAL A 155 -30.67 -28.75 -24.67
N LEU A 156 -30.92 -27.61 -25.34
CA LEU A 156 -32.14 -27.44 -26.10
C LEU A 156 -32.01 -28.30 -27.37
N PRO A 157 -32.94 -29.22 -27.67
CA PRO A 157 -32.91 -29.95 -28.92
C PRO A 157 -33.16 -29.01 -30.11
N PRO A 158 -32.60 -29.29 -31.29
CA PRO A 158 -32.77 -28.44 -32.46
C PRO A 158 -34.23 -28.44 -32.95
N PRO A 159 -34.74 -27.30 -33.47
CA PRO A 159 -36.04 -27.25 -34.11
C PRO A 159 -36.02 -28.04 -35.42
N THR A 160 -36.88 -29.06 -35.53
CA THR A 160 -37.16 -29.78 -36.77
C THR A 160 -37.81 -28.84 -37.78
N SER A 161 -37.15 -28.57 -38.91
CA SER A 161 -37.78 -27.92 -40.05
C SER A 161 -38.78 -28.86 -40.74
N PRO A 162 -39.93 -28.35 -41.20
CA PRO A 162 -40.90 -29.14 -41.94
C PRO A 162 -40.43 -29.40 -43.38
N VAL A 163 -40.53 -30.66 -43.80
CA VAL A 163 -40.46 -31.08 -45.20
C VAL A 163 -41.74 -30.58 -45.87
N PHE A 164 -41.61 -29.63 -46.81
CA PHE A 164 -42.66 -29.38 -47.78
C PHE A 164 -42.57 -30.45 -48.87
N ALA A 165 -43.72 -31.08 -49.13
CA ALA A 165 -43.94 -32.06 -50.19
C ALA A 165 -44.03 -31.40 -51.57
#